data_AF-A0A3C1ZT52-F1
#
_entry.id   AF-A0A3C1ZT52-F1
#
_cell.length_a   1.000
_cell.length_b   1.000
_cell.length_c   1.000
_cell.angle_alpha   90.00
_cell.angle_beta   90.00
_cell.angle_gamma   90.00
#
_symmetry.space_group_name_H-M   'P 1'
#
loop_
_entity.id
_entity.type
_entity.pdbx_description
1 polymer ?
#
loop_
_entity_poly.entity_id
_entity_poly.type
_entity_poly.pdbx_seq_one_letter_code
_entity_poly.pdbx_strand_id
1 'polypeptide(L)'
;MTQPQSFSEFLRRIADTEPGTIRSQVAFDALDADDPAVYFQDVMHHGCVSGVVPGLVYYTDTHTFFDAHYEEIEELRYAAEEEFGLPLQPQGDLKNWFAWWAYETVVAQLWAEMR
;
A
#
# COMPACT_ATOMS: atom_id res chain seq x y z
N MET A 1 -30.05 -2.03 10.43
CA MET A 1 -29.16 -3.17 10.20
C MET A 1 -28.43 -2.90 8.90
N THR A 2 -27.19 -2.41 8.97
CA THR A 2 -26.36 -2.21 7.78
C THR A 2 -25.88 -3.58 7.34
N GLN A 3 -26.05 -3.93 6.06
CA GLN A 3 -25.45 -5.15 5.49
C GLN A 3 -23.93 -5.10 5.72
N PRO A 4 -23.26 -6.25 5.97
CA PRO A 4 -21.80 -6.26 5.99
C PRO A 4 -21.28 -5.78 4.63
N GLN A 5 -20.45 -4.74 4.62
CA GLN A 5 -19.82 -4.23 3.41
C GLN A 5 -18.91 -5.32 2.84
N SER A 6 -19.06 -5.65 1.56
CA SER A 6 -18.15 -6.59 0.89
C SER A 6 -16.76 -5.95 0.70
N PHE A 7 -15.71 -6.76 0.57
CA PHE A 7 -14.35 -6.23 0.46
C PHE A 7 -14.19 -5.32 -0.77
N SER A 8 -14.77 -5.72 -1.90
CA SER A 8 -14.77 -4.91 -3.12
C SER A 8 -15.52 -3.59 -2.95
N GLU A 9 -16.61 -3.54 -2.17
CA GLU A 9 -17.30 -2.27 -1.87
C GLU A 9 -16.48 -1.37 -0.95
N PHE A 10 -15.72 -1.94 -0.01
CA PHE A 10 -14.77 -1.20 0.81
C PHE A 10 -13.69 -0.56 -0.05
N LEU A 11 -13.05 -1.34 -0.92
CA LEU A 11 -12.01 -0.83 -1.82
C LEU A 11 -12.54 0.21 -2.81
N ARG A 12 -13.72 0.00 -3.40
CA ARG A 12 -14.34 0.99 -4.29
C ARG A 12 -14.58 2.32 -3.58
N ARG A 13 -15.04 2.28 -2.33
CA ARG A 13 -15.20 3.50 -1.54
C ARG A 13 -13.88 4.23 -1.39
N ILE A 14 -12.81 3.54 -0.99
CA ILE A 14 -11.47 4.15 -0.85
C ILE A 14 -11.02 4.79 -2.17
N ALA A 15 -11.16 4.06 -3.28
CA ALA A 15 -10.78 4.54 -4.60
C ALA A 15 -11.55 5.82 -5.02
N ASP A 16 -12.83 5.90 -4.65
CA ASP A 16 -13.69 7.05 -4.97
C ASP A 16 -13.50 8.24 -4.01
N THR A 17 -13.21 8.01 -2.73
CA THR A 17 -13.19 9.06 -1.70
C THR A 17 -11.81 9.62 -1.39
N GLU A 18 -10.74 8.89 -1.69
CA GLU A 18 -9.36 9.26 -1.34
C GLU A 18 -8.44 9.36 -2.58
N PRO A 19 -8.86 10.02 -3.68
CA PRO A 19 -8.12 9.98 -4.93
C PRO A 19 -6.72 10.58 -4.81
N GLY A 20 -5.73 9.91 -5.41
CA GLY A 20 -4.33 10.36 -5.42
C GLY A 20 -3.52 9.98 -4.19
N THR A 21 -4.12 9.22 -3.26
CA THR A 21 -3.42 8.62 -2.11
C THR A 21 -2.90 7.22 -2.44
N ILE A 22 -1.93 6.74 -1.67
CA ILE A 22 -1.47 5.35 -1.72
C ILE A 22 -2.64 4.39 -1.46
N ARG A 23 -3.55 4.75 -0.55
CA ARG A 23 -4.76 3.97 -0.25
C ARG A 23 -5.63 3.77 -1.48
N SER A 24 -5.88 4.82 -2.26
CA SER A 24 -6.61 4.70 -3.52
C SER A 24 -5.87 3.88 -4.57
N GLN A 25 -4.54 3.99 -4.65
CA GLN A 25 -3.74 3.19 -5.58
C GLN A 25 -3.81 1.69 -5.23
N VAL A 26 -3.63 1.33 -3.96
CA VAL A 26 -3.79 -0.06 -3.48
C VAL A 26 -5.19 -0.59 -3.77
N ALA A 27 -6.22 0.24 -3.59
CA ALA A 27 -7.59 -0.13 -3.89
C ALA A 27 -7.81 -0.38 -5.39
N PHE A 28 -7.26 0.45 -6.27
CA PHE A 28 -7.33 0.25 -7.72
C PHE A 28 -6.63 -1.03 -8.14
N ASP A 29 -5.39 -1.25 -7.70
CA ASP A 29 -4.60 -2.43 -8.07
C ASP A 29 -5.30 -3.73 -7.61
N ALA A 30 -5.86 -3.73 -6.40
CA ALA A 30 -6.59 -4.89 -5.88
C ALA A 30 -7.93 -5.12 -6.59
N LEU A 31 -8.62 -4.07 -7.04
CA LEU A 31 -9.86 -4.17 -7.81
C LEU A 31 -9.63 -4.61 -9.27
N ASP A 32 -8.43 -4.39 -9.81
CA ASP A 32 -8.01 -4.87 -11.14
C ASP A 32 -7.57 -6.34 -11.13
N ALA A 33 -7.16 -6.85 -9.95
CA ALA A 33 -6.83 -8.26 -9.76
C ALA A 33 -8.08 -9.18 -9.83
N ASP A 34 -7.86 -10.46 -10.13
CA ASP A 34 -8.93 -11.48 -10.22
C ASP A 34 -9.72 -11.62 -8.90
N ASP A 35 -9.02 -11.55 -7.76
CA ASP A 35 -9.62 -11.54 -6.42
C ASP A 35 -8.85 -10.55 -5.51
N PRO A 36 -9.49 -9.47 -5.04
CA PRO A 36 -8.83 -8.48 -4.19
C PRO A 36 -8.29 -9.07 -2.88
N ALA A 37 -8.98 -10.05 -2.29
CA ALA A 37 -8.55 -10.65 -1.03
C ALA A 37 -7.31 -11.54 -1.23
N VAL A 38 -7.22 -12.23 -2.37
CA VAL A 38 -6.02 -12.97 -2.75
C VAL A 38 -4.85 -12.00 -3.01
N TYR A 39 -5.08 -10.92 -3.74
CA TYR A 39 -4.06 -9.89 -3.99
C TYR A 39 -3.45 -9.35 -2.68
N PHE A 40 -4.29 -8.97 -1.72
CA PHE A 40 -3.85 -8.52 -0.40
C PHE A 40 -3.03 -9.58 0.34
N GLN A 41 -3.46 -10.85 0.31
CA GLN A 41 -2.72 -11.95 0.93
C GLN A 41 -1.36 -12.16 0.28
N ASP A 42 -1.28 -12.09 -1.05
CA ASP A 42 -0.02 -12.24 -1.77
C ASP A 42 0.95 -11.11 -1.45
N VAL A 43 0.49 -9.85 -1.40
CA VAL A 43 1.32 -8.71 -0.98
C VAL A 43 1.80 -8.88 0.46
N MET A 44 0.93 -9.26 1.41
CA MET A 44 1.33 -9.43 2.81
C MET A 44 2.28 -10.62 3.04
N HIS A 45 2.16 -11.70 2.26
CA HIS A 45 3.00 -12.89 2.44
C HIS A 45 4.33 -12.84 1.66
N HIS A 46 4.35 -12.12 0.53
CA HIS A 46 5.48 -12.14 -0.40
C HIS A 46 6.14 -10.78 -0.59
N GLY A 47 5.46 -9.69 -0.22
CA GLY A 47 5.92 -8.32 -0.41
C GLY A 47 6.00 -7.89 -1.87
N CYS A 48 6.18 -6.60 -2.11
CA CYS A 48 6.38 -6.03 -3.45
C CYS A 48 7.61 -6.62 -4.15
N VAL A 49 8.62 -7.03 -3.37
CA VAL A 49 9.86 -7.66 -3.86
C VAL A 49 9.61 -8.92 -4.69
N SER A 50 8.47 -9.60 -4.49
CA SER A 50 8.08 -10.78 -5.26
C SER A 50 7.61 -10.48 -6.69
N GLY A 51 7.35 -9.21 -6.99
CA GLY A 51 6.75 -8.77 -8.26
C GLY A 51 5.23 -8.88 -8.31
N VAL A 52 4.57 -9.14 -7.17
CA VAL A 52 3.10 -9.19 -7.07
C VAL A 52 2.42 -7.85 -7.39
N VAL A 53 3.12 -6.73 -7.19
CA VAL A 53 2.64 -5.37 -7.53
C VAL A 53 3.27 -4.94 -8.85
N PRO A 54 2.59 -5.06 -10.01
CA PRO A 54 3.21 -4.85 -11.31
C PRO A 54 3.79 -3.43 -11.49
N GLY A 55 3.12 -2.43 -10.90
CA GLY A 55 3.54 -1.03 -10.92
C GLY A 55 4.72 -0.68 -10.01
N LEU A 56 5.28 -1.65 -9.28
CA LEU A 56 6.42 -1.44 -8.37
C LEU A 56 7.57 -2.45 -8.61
N VAL A 57 7.66 -3.03 -9.81
CA VAL A 57 8.71 -4.00 -10.17
C VAL A 57 10.01 -3.31 -10.56
N TYR A 58 9.95 -2.25 -11.38
CA TYR A 58 11.13 -1.56 -11.88
C TYR A 58 11.47 -0.34 -11.02
N TYR A 59 12.78 -0.05 -10.85
CA TYR A 59 13.23 1.12 -10.10
C TYR A 59 12.67 2.44 -10.63
N THR A 60 12.45 2.55 -11.94
CA THR A 60 11.81 3.73 -12.52
C THR A 60 10.40 3.94 -11.98
N ASP A 61 9.67 2.86 -11.76
CA ASP A 61 8.28 2.91 -11.30
C ASP A 61 8.24 3.17 -9.80
N THR A 62 9.11 2.51 -9.02
CA THR A 62 9.19 2.77 -7.57
C THR A 62 9.69 4.18 -7.25
N HIS A 63 10.58 4.74 -8.08
CA HIS A 63 11.00 6.14 -7.95
C HIS A 63 9.86 7.10 -8.29
N THR A 64 9.10 6.81 -9.35
CA THR A 64 7.93 7.62 -9.74
C THR A 64 6.86 7.59 -8.66
N PHE A 65 6.58 6.42 -8.11
CA PHE A 65 5.65 6.24 -6.99
C PHE A 65 6.12 7.01 -5.75
N PHE A 66 7.39 6.88 -5.38
CA PHE A 66 7.96 7.60 -4.24
C PHE A 66 7.84 9.12 -4.41
N ASP A 67 8.17 9.64 -5.59
CA ASP A 67 8.11 11.08 -5.86
C ASP A 67 6.66 11.60 -5.87
N ALA A 68 5.72 10.80 -6.37
CA ALA A 68 4.30 11.15 -6.40
C ALA A 68 3.64 11.15 -5.00
N HIS A 69 4.08 10.27 -4.11
CA HIS A 69 3.50 10.07 -2.78
C HIS A 69 4.44 10.47 -1.63
N TYR A 70 5.45 11.28 -1.89
CA TYR A 70 6.51 11.61 -0.92
C TYR A 70 5.98 12.04 0.45
N GLU A 71 4.99 12.94 0.47
CA GLU A 71 4.41 13.47 1.71
C GLU A 71 3.73 12.35 2.52
N GLU A 72 2.92 11.51 1.88
CA GLU A 72 2.22 10.39 2.53
C GLU A 72 3.20 9.32 3.03
N ILE A 73 4.27 9.05 2.28
CA ILE A 73 5.34 8.13 2.68
C ILE A 73 6.06 8.64 3.93
N GLU A 74 6.39 9.92 3.99
CA GLU A 74 7.06 10.53 5.15
C GLU A 74 6.14 10.56 6.37
N GLU A 75 4.85 10.86 6.19
CA GLU A 75 3.85 10.79 7.27
C GLU A 75 3.74 9.37 7.85
N LEU A 76 3.64 8.35 6.99
CA LEU A 76 3.68 6.94 7.41
C LEU A 76 4.96 6.64 8.16
N ARG A 77 6.12 7.08 7.64
CA ARG A 77 7.43 6.83 8.24
C ARG A 77 7.50 7.42 9.64
N TYR A 78 7.14 8.70 9.81
CA TYR A 78 7.16 9.35 11.11
C TYR A 78 6.23 8.66 12.11
N ALA A 79 5.02 8.30 11.70
CA ALA A 79 4.08 7.58 12.55
C ALA A 79 4.64 6.22 13.01
N ALA A 80 5.24 5.45 12.09
CA ALA A 80 5.86 4.17 12.41
C ALA A 80 7.07 4.33 13.36
N GLU A 81 7.95 5.29 13.10
CA GLU A 81 9.12 5.54 13.95
C GLU A 81 8.72 6.02 15.35
N GLU A 82 7.64 6.80 15.47
CA GLU A 82 7.06 7.21 16.76
C GLU A 82 6.48 6.00 17.52
N GLU A 83 5.73 5.13 16.83
CA GLU A 83 5.13 3.93 17.42
C GLU A 83 6.19 2.95 17.94
N PHE A 84 7.23 2.68 17.14
CA PHE A 84 8.27 1.72 17.51
C PHE A 84 9.40 2.34 18.37
N GLY A 85 9.48 3.68 18.43
CA GLY A 85 10.53 4.41 19.13
C GLY A 85 11.92 4.25 18.50
N LEU A 86 12.00 3.83 17.23
CA LEU A 86 13.24 3.58 16.51
C LEU A 86 13.11 4.05 15.05
N PRO A 87 14.18 4.64 14.47
CA PRO A 87 14.17 5.04 13.07
C PRO A 87 14.16 3.81 12.14
N LEU A 88 13.44 3.89 11.02
CA LEU A 88 13.49 2.86 9.99
C LEU A 88 14.91 2.80 9.40
N GLN A 89 15.34 1.59 9.01
CA GLN A 89 16.68 1.34 8.48
C GLN A 89 16.58 0.83 7.04
N PRO A 90 16.28 1.73 6.06
CA PRO A 90 16.17 1.34 4.67
C PRO A 90 17.49 0.76 4.15
N GLN A 91 17.41 -0.24 3.28
CA GLN A 91 18.56 -0.88 2.68
C GLN A 91 18.52 -0.76 1.16
N GLY A 92 19.68 -0.48 0.55
CA GLY A 92 19.78 -0.34 -0.91
C GLY A 92 19.27 1.02 -1.40
N ASP A 93 18.47 1.00 -2.46
CA ASP A 93 17.88 2.20 -3.03
C ASP A 93 16.74 2.73 -2.14
N LEU A 94 16.90 3.96 -1.65
CA LEU A 94 15.99 4.56 -0.67
C LEU A 94 14.57 4.71 -1.19
N LYS A 95 14.41 5.22 -2.42
CA LYS A 95 13.09 5.45 -3.01
C LYS A 95 12.35 4.13 -3.21
N ASN A 96 13.06 3.12 -3.72
CA ASN A 96 12.51 1.78 -3.87
C ASN A 96 12.07 1.20 -2.53
N TRP A 97 12.95 1.26 -1.52
CA TRP A 97 12.66 0.71 -0.20
C TRP A 97 11.42 1.34 0.42
N PHE A 98 11.34 2.67 0.41
CA PHE A 98 10.20 3.39 0.97
C PHE A 98 8.92 3.23 0.14
N ALA A 99 9.01 3.15 -1.18
CA ALA A 99 7.85 2.87 -2.04
C ALA A 99 7.22 1.51 -1.70
N TRP A 100 8.03 0.44 -1.63
CA TRP A 100 7.56 -0.88 -1.23
C TRP A 100 7.02 -0.90 0.19
N TRP A 101 7.77 -0.34 1.14
CA TRP A 101 7.38 -0.31 2.54
C TRP A 101 6.05 0.43 2.76
N ALA A 102 5.87 1.59 2.13
CA ALA A 102 4.64 2.37 2.26
C ALA A 102 3.44 1.64 1.63
N TYR A 103 3.62 1.06 0.44
CA TYR A 103 2.57 0.28 -0.22
C TYR A 103 2.14 -0.93 0.64
N GLU A 104 3.10 -1.70 1.16
CA GLU A 104 2.84 -2.86 2.02
C GLU A 104 2.19 -2.45 3.36
N THR A 105 2.62 -1.33 3.94
CA THR A 105 2.04 -0.77 5.16
C THR A 105 0.57 -0.42 4.94
N VAL A 106 0.24 0.24 3.83
CA VAL A 106 -1.15 0.61 3.51
C VAL A 106 -2.01 -0.62 3.21
N VAL A 107 -1.47 -1.64 2.53
CA VAL A 107 -2.14 -2.93 2.37
C VAL A 107 -2.50 -3.53 3.72
N ALA A 108 -1.56 -3.57 4.67
CA ALA A 108 -1.80 -4.10 6.01
C ALA A 108 -2.85 -3.30 6.79
N GLN A 109 -2.83 -1.96 6.70
CA GLN A 109 -3.81 -1.08 7.33
C GLN A 109 -5.22 -1.30 6.77
N LEU A 110 -5.38 -1.26 5.44
CA LEU A 110 -6.67 -1.49 4.77
C LEU A 110 -7.23 -2.89 5.07
N TRP A 111 -6.37 -3.90 5.15
CA TRP A 111 -6.77 -5.25 5.54
C TRP A 111 -7.28 -5.33 6.98
N ALA A 112 -6.66 -4.58 7.90
CA ALA A 112 -7.07 -4.52 9.29
C ALA A 112 -8.39 -3.74 9.48
N GLU A 113 -8.61 -2.66 8.72
CA GLU A 113 -9.84 -1.85 8.77
C GLU A 113 -11.09 -2.61 8.29
N MET A 114 -10.91 -3.58 7.38
CA MET A 114 -11.99 -4.40 6.84
C MET A 114 -12.51 -5.45 7.83
N ARG A 115 -11.69 -5.89 8.80
CA ARG A 115 -12.02 -6.97 9.74
C ARG A 115 -12.64 -6.46 11.04
#